data_AF-A0A401L766-F1
#
_entry.id   AF-A0A401L766-F1
#
_cell.length_a   1.000
_cell.length_b   1.000
_cell.length_c   1.000
_cell.angle_alpha   90.00
_cell.angle_beta   90.00
_cell.angle_gamma   90.00
#
_symmetry.space_group_name_H-M   'P 1'
#
loop_
_entity.id
_entity.type
_entity.pdbx_description
1 polymer ?
#
loop_
_entity_poly.entity_id
_entity_poly.type
_entity_poly.pdbx_seq_one_letter_code
_entity_poly.pdbx_strand_id
1 'polypeptide(L)'
;MSPETLATLLAEPALAAPSGVTPNFDNPPNSNTLAWVVTTFCTVVLTICFLLRIFARIWLDKRVGVEEVLMILAYGAYWGTAYAGYALIYTPGYYVHTWDLHNKDLIRPLYLILIYGCCYSAVLPLIKTAILLDWCRIFVPINRMRNVFWPHEAIWKFYLPSKCYSLPDVMLTSASVQVASDITMFFLPQRIIWRLQMNWQKKIGISIIFGVGILASVAACFRLSHTVAFANTTDTMYLIGPLLFWACGEMTCGFFILSVPCLSKLIIESGLPRSVKQSLGFGSKPSEPSYEESEQPHRSGRSDALRSHPMRPWLKTTDTLWSKIGDEDQDHPVLRDSGKSESQTSLHRARADGQD
;
A
#
# COMPACT_ATOMS: atom_id res chain seq x y z
N MET A 1 -32.97 37.11 -11.44
CA MET A 1 -33.09 36.57 -12.81
C MET A 1 -34.50 36.05 -12.95
N SER A 2 -35.24 36.42 -14.01
CA SER A 2 -36.58 35.86 -14.23
C SER A 2 -36.48 34.39 -14.65
N PRO A 3 -37.50 33.55 -14.40
CA PRO A 3 -37.50 32.14 -14.78
C PRO A 3 -37.26 31.92 -16.28
N GLU A 4 -37.78 32.83 -17.11
CA GLU A 4 -37.63 32.80 -18.56
C GLU A 4 -36.18 33.07 -18.99
N THR A 5 -35.52 34.08 -18.39
CA THR A 5 -34.10 34.34 -18.67
C THR A 5 -33.22 33.18 -18.25
N LEU A 6 -33.53 32.52 -17.13
CA LEU A 6 -32.80 31.32 -16.69
C LEU A 6 -32.99 30.16 -17.66
N ALA A 7 -34.22 29.92 -18.13
CA ALA A 7 -34.52 28.86 -19.08
C ALA A 7 -33.76 29.05 -20.40
N THR A 8 -33.69 30.29 -20.91
CA THR A 8 -32.92 30.61 -22.12
C THR A 8 -31.43 30.36 -21.91
N LEU A 9 -30.85 30.85 -20.80
CA LEU A 9 -29.43 30.62 -20.49
C LEU A 9 -29.07 29.14 -20.31
N LEU A 10 -29.98 28.36 -19.72
CA LEU A 10 -29.80 26.92 -19.54
C LEU A 10 -29.90 26.13 -20.86
N ALA A 11 -30.65 26.66 -21.83
CA ALA A 11 -30.83 26.10 -23.17
C ALA A 11 -29.76 26.56 -24.17
N GLU A 12 -28.94 27.55 -23.82
CA GLU A 12 -27.80 27.95 -24.64
C GLU A 12 -26.68 26.90 -24.62
N PRO A 13 -25.92 26.79 -25.72
CA PRO A 13 -24.72 25.96 -25.75
C PRO A 13 -23.72 26.44 -24.72
N ALA A 14 -23.06 25.49 -24.06
CA ALA A 14 -22.10 25.79 -23.00
C ALA A 14 -20.81 26.44 -23.51
N LEU A 15 -20.47 26.23 -24.77
CA LEU A 15 -19.36 26.89 -25.45
C LEU A 15 -19.72 27.13 -26.92
N ALA A 16 -19.30 28.28 -27.47
CA ALA A 16 -19.47 28.54 -28.89
C ALA A 16 -18.60 27.57 -29.71
N ALA A 17 -19.19 26.94 -30.73
CA ALA A 17 -18.45 26.05 -31.61
C ALA A 17 -17.39 26.80 -32.43
N PRO A 18 -16.25 26.17 -32.71
CA PRO A 18 -15.27 26.69 -33.66
C PRO A 18 -15.87 26.89 -35.06
N SER A 19 -15.31 27.82 -35.83
CA SER A 19 -15.72 28.07 -37.21
C SER A 19 -15.70 26.78 -38.05
N GLY A 20 -16.85 26.43 -38.64
CA GLY A 20 -17.00 25.24 -39.49
C GLY A 20 -17.43 23.96 -38.77
N VAL A 21 -17.67 23.99 -37.45
CA VAL A 21 -18.20 22.86 -36.68
C VAL A 21 -19.63 23.16 -36.23
N THR A 22 -20.54 22.23 -36.47
CA THR A 22 -21.93 22.30 -35.97
C THR A 22 -22.04 21.47 -34.69
N PRO A 23 -22.47 22.05 -33.55
CA PRO A 23 -22.74 21.31 -32.32
C PRO A 23 -23.71 20.15 -32.54
N ASN A 24 -23.43 19.01 -31.93
CA ASN A 24 -24.32 17.86 -31.91
C ASN A 24 -24.76 17.53 -30.48
N PHE A 25 -25.95 18.00 -30.11
CA PHE A 25 -26.50 17.84 -28.77
C PHE A 25 -27.22 16.49 -28.54
N ASP A 26 -27.66 15.81 -29.60
CA ASP A 26 -28.47 14.59 -29.48
C ASP A 26 -27.62 13.35 -29.24
N ASN A 27 -26.48 13.25 -29.94
CA ASN A 27 -25.55 12.13 -29.80
C ASN A 27 -24.10 12.60 -29.99
N PRO A 28 -23.52 13.27 -28.99
CA PRO A 28 -22.16 13.78 -29.09
C PRO A 28 -21.15 12.64 -29.26
N PRO A 29 -20.10 12.84 -30.08
CA PRO A 29 -19.03 11.86 -30.21
C PRO A 29 -18.36 11.66 -28.85
N ASN A 30 -18.28 10.40 -28.40
CA ASN A 30 -17.68 10.04 -27.11
C ASN A 30 -16.81 8.79 -27.23
N SER A 31 -15.93 8.60 -26.24
CA SER A 31 -15.09 7.40 -26.10
C SER A 31 -15.43 6.62 -24.83
N ASN A 32 -16.73 6.39 -24.62
CA ASN A 32 -17.24 5.72 -23.42
C ASN A 32 -16.73 4.27 -23.26
N THR A 33 -16.49 3.56 -24.36
CA THR A 33 -15.90 2.22 -24.33
C THR A 33 -14.50 2.22 -23.71
N LEU A 34 -13.68 3.22 -24.03
CA LEU A 34 -12.35 3.37 -23.42
C LEU A 34 -12.48 3.63 -21.91
N ALA A 35 -13.42 4.48 -21.50
CA ALA A 35 -13.67 4.79 -20.10
C ALA A 35 -14.09 3.56 -19.28
N TRP A 36 -14.96 2.72 -19.83
CA TRP A 36 -15.32 1.43 -19.23
C TRP A 36 -14.11 0.55 -19.03
N VAL A 37 -13.34 0.30 -20.09
CA VAL A 37 -12.19 -0.61 -20.06
C VAL A 37 -11.16 -0.14 -19.04
N VAL A 38 -10.76 1.13 -19.10
CA VAL A 38 -9.72 1.68 -18.21
C VAL A 38 -10.19 1.69 -16.76
N THR A 39 -11.40 2.19 -16.48
CA THR A 39 -11.90 2.31 -15.11
C THR A 39 -12.11 0.94 -14.49
N THR A 40 -12.71 -0.01 -15.21
CA THR A 40 -12.92 -1.38 -14.73
C THR A 40 -11.60 -2.10 -14.51
N PHE A 41 -10.64 -1.97 -15.44
CA PHE A 41 -9.31 -2.56 -15.26
C PHE A 41 -8.63 -2.04 -13.99
N CYS A 42 -8.59 -0.72 -13.78
CA CYS A 42 -8.03 -0.10 -12.58
C CYS A 42 -8.72 -0.58 -11.30
N THR A 43 -10.06 -0.61 -11.28
CA THR A 43 -10.83 -1.10 -10.12
C THR A 43 -10.48 -2.55 -9.80
N VAL A 44 -10.43 -3.43 -10.80
CA VAL A 44 -10.10 -4.86 -10.59
C VAL A 44 -8.70 -5.02 -10.02
N VAL A 45 -7.69 -4.38 -10.64
CA VAL A 45 -6.29 -4.47 -10.18
C VAL A 45 -6.15 -3.95 -8.75
N LEU A 46 -6.76 -2.81 -8.46
CA LEU A 46 -6.71 -2.18 -7.15
C LEU A 46 -7.40 -3.04 -6.08
N THR A 47 -8.58 -3.58 -6.36
CA THR A 47 -9.29 -4.49 -5.47
C THR A 47 -8.48 -5.77 -5.21
N ILE A 48 -7.84 -6.35 -6.23
CA ILE A 48 -6.95 -7.50 -6.04
C ILE A 48 -5.78 -7.14 -5.10
N CYS A 49 -5.11 -6.01 -5.32
CA CYS A 49 -4.02 -5.56 -4.46
C CYS A 49 -4.47 -5.39 -3.01
N PHE A 50 -5.62 -4.73 -2.81
CA PHE A 50 -6.24 -4.52 -1.50
C PHE A 50 -6.53 -5.85 -0.80
N LEU A 51 -7.19 -6.79 -1.48
CA LEU A 51 -7.55 -8.09 -0.91
C LEU A 51 -6.32 -8.92 -0.58
N LEU A 52 -5.32 -8.97 -1.47
CA LEU A 52 -4.06 -9.68 -1.24
C LEU A 52 -3.33 -9.13 -0.01
N ARG A 53 -3.30 -7.80 0.15
CA ARG A 53 -2.65 -7.16 1.29
C ARG A 53 -3.39 -7.44 2.60
N ILE A 54 -4.71 -7.29 2.62
CA ILE A 54 -5.52 -7.63 3.80
C ILE A 54 -5.34 -9.10 4.16
N PHE A 55 -5.38 -9.98 3.17
CA PHE A 55 -5.19 -11.41 3.38
C PHE A 55 -3.82 -11.69 4.03
N ALA A 56 -2.74 -11.16 3.47
CA ALA A 56 -1.40 -11.34 4.02
C ALA A 56 -1.28 -10.83 5.46
N ARG A 57 -1.83 -9.64 5.76
CA ARG A 57 -1.69 -9.03 7.08
C ARG A 57 -2.55 -9.69 8.17
N ILE A 58 -3.80 -10.00 7.85
CA ILE A 58 -4.73 -10.60 8.83
C ILE A 58 -4.42 -12.08 9.04
N TRP A 59 -4.17 -12.83 7.97
CA TRP A 59 -4.09 -14.29 8.05
C TRP A 59 -2.66 -14.80 8.24
N LEU A 60 -1.67 -14.22 7.56
CA LEU A 60 -0.27 -14.66 7.67
C LEU A 60 0.43 -13.97 8.84
N ASP A 61 0.36 -12.64 8.91
CA ASP A 61 1.08 -11.87 9.94
C ASP A 61 0.32 -11.80 11.29
N LYS A 62 -1.01 -11.97 11.27
CA LYS A 62 -1.92 -11.82 12.43
C LYS A 62 -1.70 -10.50 13.20
N ARG A 63 -1.29 -9.45 12.50
CA ARG A 63 -1.02 -8.12 13.06
C ARG A 63 -1.62 -7.07 12.14
N VAL A 64 -2.42 -6.19 12.72
CA VAL A 64 -3.02 -5.04 12.03
C VAL A 64 -2.28 -3.78 12.49
N GLY A 65 -1.64 -3.10 11.56
CA GLY A 65 -1.02 -1.80 11.78
C GLY A 65 -1.97 -0.65 11.45
N VAL A 66 -1.53 0.56 11.76
CA VAL A 66 -2.21 1.81 11.36
C VAL A 66 -2.27 1.93 9.83
N GLU A 67 -1.31 1.35 9.12
CA GLU A 67 -1.20 1.32 7.66
C GLU A 67 -2.38 0.61 7.02
N GLU A 68 -2.86 -0.49 7.62
CA GLU A 68 -4.03 -1.22 7.13
C GLU A 68 -5.32 -0.40 7.34
N VAL A 69 -5.43 0.34 8.45
CA VAL A 69 -6.57 1.24 8.68
C VAL A 69 -6.59 2.37 7.65
N LEU A 70 -5.44 3.01 7.40
CA LEU A 70 -5.30 4.06 6.38
C LEU A 70 -5.63 3.53 4.98
N MET A 71 -5.20 2.30 4.67
CA MET A 71 -5.53 1.64 3.40
C MET A 71 -7.03 1.36 3.26
N ILE A 72 -7.70 0.89 4.31
CA ILE A 72 -9.17 0.65 4.29
C ILE A 72 -9.92 1.96 4.07
N LEU A 73 -9.53 3.03 4.75
CA LEU A 73 -10.11 4.37 4.54
C LEU A 73 -9.88 4.86 3.11
N ALA A 74 -8.67 4.69 2.57
CA ALA A 74 -8.37 5.02 1.18
C ALA A 74 -9.22 4.20 0.20
N TYR A 75 -9.42 2.90 0.45
CA TYR A 75 -10.25 2.05 -0.40
C TYR A 75 -11.73 2.47 -0.35
N GLY A 76 -12.23 2.87 0.82
CA GLY A 76 -13.56 3.46 0.96
C GLY A 76 -13.72 4.74 0.15
N ALA A 77 -12.75 5.65 0.22
CA ALA A 77 -12.75 6.88 -0.57
C ALA A 77 -12.62 6.60 -2.08
N TYR A 78 -11.89 5.56 -2.49
CA TYR A 78 -11.76 5.15 -3.89
C TYR A 78 -13.10 4.72 -4.50
N TRP A 79 -14.01 4.11 -3.75
CA TRP A 79 -15.35 3.81 -4.29
C TRP A 79 -16.14 5.07 -4.65
N GLY A 80 -15.87 6.20 -3.99
CA GLY A 80 -16.41 7.50 -4.40
C GLY A 80 -15.86 7.99 -5.74
N THR A 81 -14.55 7.81 -6.00
CA THR A 81 -13.97 8.14 -7.31
C THR A 81 -14.47 7.19 -8.39
N ALA A 82 -14.58 5.89 -8.11
CA ALA A 82 -15.13 4.90 -9.03
C ALA A 82 -16.59 5.21 -9.38
N TYR A 83 -17.44 5.49 -8.38
CA TYR A 83 -18.83 5.89 -8.61
C TYR A 83 -18.92 7.11 -9.52
N ALA A 84 -18.20 8.19 -9.21
CA ALA A 84 -18.20 9.40 -10.02
C ALA A 84 -17.68 9.12 -11.44
N GLY A 85 -16.63 8.31 -11.57
CA GLY A 85 -16.04 7.91 -12.84
C GLY A 85 -17.02 7.15 -13.74
N TYR A 86 -17.75 6.17 -13.21
CA TYR A 86 -18.79 5.43 -13.94
C TYR A 86 -20.02 6.28 -14.23
N ALA A 87 -20.45 7.12 -13.29
CA ALA A 87 -21.59 8.01 -13.49
C ALA A 87 -21.35 9.01 -14.62
N LEU A 88 -20.11 9.49 -14.79
CA LEU A 88 -19.72 10.37 -15.89
C LEU A 88 -19.85 9.71 -17.28
N ILE A 89 -19.77 8.37 -17.37
CA ILE A 89 -19.94 7.66 -18.65
C ILE A 89 -21.37 7.83 -19.19
N TYR A 90 -22.35 7.83 -18.29
CA TYR A 90 -23.76 7.92 -18.66
C TYR A 90 -24.25 9.36 -18.83
N THR A 91 -23.61 10.33 -18.16
CA THR A 91 -23.97 11.74 -18.22
C THR A 91 -22.73 12.61 -18.07
N PRO A 92 -22.14 13.20 -19.13
CA PRO A 92 -22.46 13.22 -20.57
C PRO A 92 -21.66 12.23 -21.43
N GLY A 93 -20.71 11.51 -20.85
CA GLY A 93 -19.73 10.69 -21.56
C GLY A 93 -18.32 11.29 -21.53
N TYR A 94 -17.33 10.46 -21.83
CA TYR A 94 -15.91 10.86 -21.88
C TYR A 94 -15.53 11.35 -23.27
N TYR A 95 -14.67 12.37 -23.33
CA TYR A 95 -14.19 13.02 -24.57
C TYR A 95 -15.30 13.72 -25.36
N VAL A 96 -16.33 14.20 -24.67
CA VAL A 96 -17.36 15.07 -25.27
C VAL A 96 -16.88 16.51 -25.19
N HIS A 97 -16.94 17.24 -26.30
CA HIS A 97 -16.57 18.63 -26.34
C HIS A 97 -17.60 19.51 -25.62
N THR A 98 -17.15 20.57 -24.95
CA THR A 98 -18.03 21.48 -24.21
C THR A 98 -19.06 22.17 -25.12
N TRP A 99 -18.75 22.40 -26.40
CA TRP A 99 -19.68 23.00 -27.36
C TRP A 99 -20.81 22.08 -27.80
N ASP A 100 -20.71 20.76 -27.56
CA ASP A 100 -21.77 19.78 -27.84
C ASP A 100 -22.74 19.60 -26.66
N LEU A 101 -22.64 20.44 -25.62
CA LEU A 101 -23.44 20.36 -24.40
C LEU A 101 -24.21 21.67 -24.17
N HIS A 102 -25.41 21.56 -23.61
CA HIS A 102 -26.12 22.72 -23.08
C HIS A 102 -25.66 23.04 -21.65
N ASN A 103 -25.86 24.28 -21.22
CA ASN A 103 -25.55 24.70 -19.85
C ASN A 103 -26.28 23.87 -18.78
N LYS A 104 -27.53 23.45 -19.02
CA LYS A 104 -28.26 22.54 -18.12
C LYS A 104 -27.60 21.17 -17.95
N ASP A 105 -26.94 20.68 -19.00
CA ASP A 105 -26.37 19.33 -19.05
C ASP A 105 -24.99 19.27 -18.37
N LEU A 106 -24.38 20.44 -18.09
CA LEU A 106 -23.10 20.57 -17.38
C LEU A 106 -23.20 20.42 -15.86
N ILE A 107 -24.37 20.68 -15.26
CA ILE A 107 -24.51 20.73 -13.79
C ILE A 107 -24.13 19.39 -13.16
N ARG A 108 -24.61 18.29 -13.73
CA ARG A 108 -24.36 16.94 -13.24
C ARG A 108 -22.88 16.50 -13.38
N PRO A 109 -22.22 16.60 -14.55
CA PRO A 109 -20.80 16.28 -14.67
C PRO A 109 -19.92 17.13 -13.77
N LEU A 110 -20.17 18.44 -13.62
CA LEU A 110 -19.40 19.28 -12.71
C LEU A 110 -19.50 18.80 -11.26
N TYR A 111 -20.70 18.40 -10.82
CA TYR A 111 -20.90 17.81 -9.50
C TYR A 111 -20.15 16.47 -9.34
N LEU A 112 -20.18 15.60 -10.35
CA LEU A 112 -19.44 14.33 -10.34
C LEU A 112 -17.92 14.55 -10.34
N ILE A 113 -17.41 15.52 -11.10
CA ILE A 113 -15.99 15.91 -11.10
C ILE A 113 -15.58 16.41 -9.72
N LEU A 114 -16.43 17.19 -9.04
CA LEU A 114 -16.18 17.63 -7.67
C LEU A 114 -16.09 16.43 -6.71
N ILE A 115 -17.05 15.50 -6.77
CA ILE A 115 -17.01 14.27 -5.95
C ILE A 115 -15.72 13.51 -6.22
N TYR A 116 -15.37 13.29 -7.50
CA TYR A 116 -14.15 12.60 -7.89
C TYR A 116 -12.93 13.30 -7.29
N GLY A 117 -12.83 14.62 -7.45
CA GLY A 117 -11.72 15.43 -6.92
C GLY A 117 -11.58 15.35 -5.41
N CYS A 118 -12.69 15.46 -4.67
CA CYS A 118 -12.71 15.35 -3.20
C CYS A 118 -12.28 13.95 -2.74
N CYS A 119 -12.84 12.90 -3.32
CA CYS A 119 -12.50 11.52 -2.98
C CYS A 119 -11.04 11.22 -3.33
N TYR A 120 -10.58 11.61 -4.53
CA TYR A 120 -9.19 11.47 -4.96
C TYR A 120 -8.20 12.18 -4.01
N SER A 121 -8.55 13.38 -3.58
CA SER A 121 -7.75 14.17 -2.62
C SER A 121 -7.67 13.51 -1.23
N ALA A 122 -8.62 12.63 -0.89
CA ALA A 122 -8.53 11.81 0.32
C ALA A 122 -7.70 10.53 0.09
N VAL A 123 -7.89 9.86 -1.05
CA VAL A 123 -7.22 8.59 -1.38
C VAL A 123 -5.69 8.74 -1.36
N LEU A 124 -5.16 9.72 -2.09
CA LEU A 124 -3.70 9.86 -2.25
C LEU A 124 -2.92 10.08 -0.96
N PRO A 125 -3.24 11.06 -0.10
CA PRO A 125 -2.49 11.27 1.13
C PRO A 125 -2.60 10.05 2.06
N LEU A 126 -3.76 9.39 2.14
CA LEU A 126 -3.94 8.17 2.94
C LEU A 126 -3.04 7.04 2.44
N ILE A 127 -2.96 6.81 1.13
CA ILE A 127 -2.08 5.78 0.56
C ILE A 127 -0.62 6.14 0.77
N LYS A 128 -0.22 7.38 0.48
CA LYS A 128 1.19 7.79 0.61
C LYS A 128 1.67 7.71 2.05
N THR A 129 0.84 8.14 3.00
CA THR A 129 1.16 8.01 4.42
C THR A 129 1.28 6.54 4.82
N ALA A 130 0.39 5.65 4.35
CA ALA A 130 0.52 4.21 4.58
C ALA A 130 1.82 3.62 3.99
N ILE A 131 2.19 3.98 2.75
CA ILE A 131 3.42 3.51 2.11
C ILE A 131 4.65 3.98 2.88
N LEU A 132 4.68 5.26 3.24
CA LEU A 132 5.79 5.86 3.97
C LEU A 132 5.97 5.21 5.35
N LEU A 133 4.88 4.96 6.07
CA LEU A 133 4.91 4.27 7.35
C LEU A 133 5.44 2.82 7.20
N ASP A 134 4.99 2.10 6.17
CA ASP A 134 5.49 0.76 5.85
C ASP A 134 7.00 0.76 5.59
N TRP A 135 7.49 1.69 4.77
CA TRP A 135 8.92 1.78 4.46
C TRP A 135 9.73 2.19 5.68
N CYS A 136 9.20 3.09 6.49
CA CYS A 136 9.82 3.46 7.74
C CYS A 136 9.93 2.27 8.71
N ARG A 137 8.89 1.44 8.83
CA ARG A 137 8.95 0.22 9.65
C ARG A 137 9.96 -0.79 9.13
N ILE A 138 10.14 -0.89 7.80
CA ILE A 138 11.09 -1.82 7.18
C ILE A 138 12.54 -1.32 7.34
N PHE A 139 12.79 -0.02 7.15
CA PHE A 139 14.15 0.52 6.99
C PHE A 139 14.67 1.35 8.17
N VAL A 140 13.82 1.87 9.06
CA VAL A 140 14.21 2.78 10.14
C VAL A 140 13.88 2.18 11.51
N PRO A 141 14.87 1.93 12.39
CA PRO A 141 14.58 1.55 13.77
C PRO A 141 13.89 2.72 14.52
N ILE A 142 12.86 2.36 15.30
CA ILE A 142 11.87 3.23 15.98
C ILE A 142 12.42 4.53 16.61
N ASN A 143 13.66 4.55 17.10
CA ASN A 143 14.23 5.71 17.79
C ASN A 143 14.55 6.93 16.90
N ARG A 144 14.56 6.81 15.56
CA ARG A 144 14.85 7.94 14.64
C ARG A 144 13.60 8.52 13.94
N MET A 145 12.42 7.96 14.21
CA MET A 145 11.14 8.29 13.53
C MET A 145 10.53 9.64 13.91
N ARG A 146 10.86 10.19 15.08
CA ARG A 146 10.21 11.39 15.64
C ARG A 146 10.43 12.68 14.83
N ASN A 147 11.49 12.74 14.01
CA ASN A 147 11.90 13.99 13.36
C ASN A 147 11.58 14.05 11.85
N VAL A 148 11.19 12.94 11.20
CA VAL A 148 11.01 12.88 9.73
C VAL A 148 9.56 13.13 9.30
N PHE A 149 8.58 12.81 10.15
CA PHE A 149 7.14 12.88 9.83
C PHE A 149 6.39 13.97 10.58
N TRP A 150 7.08 14.85 11.28
CA TRP A 150 6.40 15.98 11.89
C TRP A 150 5.87 16.89 10.77
N PRO A 151 4.56 17.20 10.74
CA PRO A 151 4.02 18.04 9.71
C PRO A 151 4.74 19.37 9.82
N HIS A 152 5.58 19.67 8.82
CA HIS A 152 6.32 20.91 8.79
C HIS A 152 5.29 22.04 8.91
N GLU A 153 5.45 22.94 9.87
CA GLU A 153 4.48 24.02 10.14
C GLU A 153 4.09 24.80 8.87
N ALA A 154 4.94 24.78 7.83
CA ALA A 154 4.65 25.34 6.51
C ALA A 154 3.41 24.75 5.82
N ILE A 155 3.11 23.45 6.00
CA ILE A 155 1.95 22.78 5.38
C ILE A 155 0.65 23.34 5.97
N TRP A 156 0.58 23.49 7.30
CA TRP A 156 -0.59 24.04 7.98
C TRP A 156 -0.70 25.55 7.80
N LYS A 157 0.43 26.28 7.73
CA LYS A 157 0.45 27.72 7.44
C LYS A 157 -0.07 28.08 6.05
N PHE A 158 0.00 27.17 5.07
CA PHE A 158 -0.64 27.35 3.76
C PHE A 158 -2.18 27.33 3.83
N TYR A 159 -2.74 26.64 4.83
CA TYR A 159 -4.19 26.53 5.06
C TYR A 159 -4.77 27.67 5.92
N LEU A 160 -3.94 28.58 6.47
CA LEU A 160 -4.41 29.76 7.19
C LEU A 160 -4.86 30.87 6.20
N PRO A 161 -6.00 31.53 6.45
CA PRO A 161 -6.66 32.38 5.45
C PRO A 161 -6.01 33.77 5.41
N SER A 162 -5.64 34.26 4.22
CA SER A 162 -5.56 35.71 3.95
C SER A 162 -5.41 36.08 2.47
N LYS A 163 -5.27 35.13 1.54
CA LYS A 163 -5.20 35.44 0.10
C LYS A 163 -6.08 34.53 -0.73
N CYS A 164 -6.95 35.14 -1.55
CA CYS A 164 -7.66 34.44 -2.61
C CYS A 164 -6.63 34.01 -3.66
N TYR A 165 -6.36 32.71 -3.75
CA TYR A 165 -5.56 32.15 -4.84
C TYR A 165 -6.46 31.78 -6.00
N SER A 166 -5.96 31.93 -7.22
CA SER A 166 -6.68 31.42 -8.38
C SER A 166 -6.72 29.88 -8.32
N LEU A 167 -7.86 29.28 -8.67
CA LEU A 167 -8.01 27.82 -8.70
C LEU A 167 -6.91 27.13 -9.56
N PRO A 168 -6.53 27.67 -10.74
CA PRO A 168 -5.41 27.12 -11.53
C PRO A 168 -4.08 27.07 -10.78
N ASP A 169 -3.72 28.12 -10.03
CA ASP A 169 -2.45 28.17 -9.29
C ASP A 169 -2.40 27.13 -8.17
N VAL A 170 -3.53 26.92 -7.48
CA VAL A 170 -3.66 25.89 -6.44
C VAL A 170 -3.56 24.48 -7.05
N MET A 171 -4.20 24.26 -8.21
CA MET A 171 -4.12 22.97 -8.90
C MET A 171 -2.70 22.67 -9.39
N LEU A 172 -1.99 23.67 -9.93
CA LEU A 172 -0.61 23.53 -10.40
C LEU A 172 0.37 23.25 -9.26
N THR A 173 0.29 24.01 -8.17
CA THR A 173 1.14 23.82 -6.99
C THR A 173 0.90 22.45 -6.36
N SER A 174 -0.36 22.05 -6.19
CA SER A 174 -0.73 20.74 -5.67
C SER A 174 -0.20 19.60 -6.57
N ALA A 175 -0.41 19.70 -7.89
CA ALA A 175 0.07 18.68 -8.82
C ALA A 175 1.60 18.58 -8.89
N SER A 176 2.31 19.69 -8.71
CA SER A 176 3.78 19.71 -8.65
C SER A 176 4.31 19.03 -7.38
N VAL A 177 3.72 19.34 -6.22
CA VAL A 177 4.04 18.67 -4.94
C VAL A 177 3.78 17.17 -5.04
N GLN A 178 2.70 16.79 -5.72
CA GLN A 178 2.35 15.40 -5.94
C GLN A 178 3.45 14.66 -6.72
N VAL A 179 3.88 15.17 -7.87
CA VAL A 179 4.98 14.58 -8.66
C VAL A 179 6.27 14.51 -7.84
N ALA A 180 6.64 15.58 -7.13
CA ALA A 180 7.82 15.61 -6.29
C ALA A 180 7.78 14.55 -5.18
N SER A 181 6.62 14.34 -4.57
CA SER A 181 6.42 13.32 -3.54
C SER A 181 6.55 11.90 -4.10
N ASP A 182 6.06 11.62 -5.31
CA ASP A 182 6.21 10.30 -5.96
C ASP A 182 7.66 10.01 -6.31
N ILE A 183 8.38 11.00 -6.85
CA ILE A 183 9.81 10.87 -7.16
C ILE A 183 10.61 10.62 -5.87
N THR A 184 10.34 11.40 -4.83
CA THR A 184 11.01 11.25 -3.52
C THR A 184 10.74 9.87 -2.94
N MET A 185 9.49 9.42 -3.01
CA MET A 185 9.11 8.09 -2.56
C MET A 185 9.84 7.03 -3.37
N PHE A 186 9.92 7.12 -4.69
CA PHE A 186 10.68 6.16 -5.48
C PHE A 186 12.17 6.07 -5.08
N PHE A 187 12.85 7.21 -4.91
CA PHE A 187 14.29 7.22 -4.63
C PHE A 187 14.66 6.79 -3.19
N LEU A 188 13.76 6.98 -2.22
CA LEU A 188 14.03 6.69 -0.81
C LEU A 188 14.42 5.22 -0.55
N PRO A 189 13.61 4.20 -0.90
CA PRO A 189 13.96 2.80 -0.68
C PRO A 189 15.15 2.39 -1.56
N GLN A 190 15.27 2.92 -2.78
CA GLN A 190 16.39 2.62 -3.68
C GLN A 190 17.72 3.04 -3.05
N ARG A 191 17.82 4.27 -2.52
CA ARG A 191 19.05 4.73 -1.86
C ARG A 191 19.45 3.85 -0.66
N ILE A 192 18.47 3.34 0.08
CA ILE A 192 18.72 2.50 1.26
C ILE A 192 19.19 1.10 0.85
N ILE A 193 18.49 0.46 -0.10
CA ILE A 193 18.82 -0.89 -0.61
C ILE A 193 20.25 -0.94 -1.15
N TRP A 194 20.66 0.09 -1.89
CA TRP A 194 21.96 0.12 -2.53
C TRP A 194 23.12 0.35 -1.55
N ARG A 195 22.86 1.02 -0.42
CA ARG A 195 23.82 1.17 0.68
C ARG A 195 23.92 -0.07 1.59
N LEU A 196 22.92 -0.95 1.56
CA LEU A 196 22.91 -2.16 2.38
C LEU A 196 23.92 -3.20 1.83
N GLN A 197 24.69 -3.84 2.71
CA GLN A 197 25.71 -4.82 2.35
C GLN A 197 25.07 -6.20 2.02
N MET A 198 24.51 -6.33 0.82
CA MET A 198 23.91 -7.58 0.31
C MET A 198 24.49 -7.98 -1.04
N ASN A 199 24.38 -9.27 -1.38
CA ASN A 199 24.78 -9.79 -2.69
C ASN A 199 23.99 -9.12 -3.83
N TRP A 200 24.69 -8.80 -4.93
CA TRP A 200 24.17 -8.00 -6.05
C TRP A 200 22.88 -8.54 -6.67
N GLN A 201 22.74 -9.87 -6.77
CA GLN A 201 21.55 -10.52 -7.32
C GLN A 201 20.28 -10.25 -6.48
N LYS A 202 20.41 -10.26 -5.15
CA LYS A 202 19.29 -9.95 -4.24
C LYS A 202 18.93 -8.46 -4.27
N LYS A 203 19.95 -7.59 -4.41
CA LYS A 203 19.74 -6.14 -4.56
C LYS A 203 18.91 -5.82 -5.79
N ILE A 204 19.23 -6.43 -6.93
CA ILE A 204 18.48 -6.22 -8.18
C ILE A 204 17.03 -6.70 -8.03
N GLY A 205 16.80 -7.91 -7.49
CA GLY A 205 15.44 -8.44 -7.32
C GLY A 205 14.54 -7.52 -6.49
N ILE A 206 15.05 -7.06 -5.33
CA ILE A 206 14.32 -6.12 -4.47
C ILE A 206 14.16 -4.76 -5.17
N SER A 207 15.22 -4.24 -5.80
CA SER A 207 15.20 -2.95 -6.50
C SER A 207 14.18 -2.91 -7.64
N ILE A 208 14.00 -3.99 -8.41
CA ILE A 208 12.99 -4.10 -9.48
C ILE A 208 11.57 -4.01 -8.91
N ILE A 209 11.33 -4.69 -7.79
CA ILE A 209 10.03 -4.72 -7.12
C ILE A 209 9.63 -3.32 -6.62
N PHE A 210 10.58 -2.58 -6.03
CA PHE A 210 10.39 -1.15 -5.69
C PHE A 210 10.48 -0.22 -6.92
N GLY A 211 10.99 -0.73 -8.04
CA GLY A 211 11.10 -0.08 -9.35
C GLY A 211 9.77 0.28 -9.99
N VAL A 212 8.73 -0.49 -9.65
CA VAL A 212 7.36 -0.26 -10.14
C VAL A 212 6.83 1.12 -9.71
N GLY A 213 7.41 1.74 -8.67
CA GLY A 213 7.14 3.12 -8.28
C GLY A 213 7.33 4.17 -9.39
N ILE A 214 8.18 3.87 -10.39
CA ILE A 214 8.36 4.75 -11.56
C ILE A 214 7.06 4.93 -12.34
N LEU A 215 6.21 3.88 -12.42
CA LEU A 215 4.93 3.96 -13.12
C LEU A 215 3.99 4.99 -12.48
N ALA A 216 4.00 5.10 -11.14
CA ALA A 216 3.24 6.13 -10.43
C ALA A 216 3.74 7.53 -10.77
N SER A 217 5.06 7.73 -10.78
CA SER A 217 5.66 9.03 -11.15
C SER A 217 5.34 9.43 -12.59
N VAL A 218 5.40 8.47 -13.52
CA VAL A 218 5.04 8.73 -14.94
C VAL A 218 3.56 9.11 -15.06
N ALA A 219 2.67 8.37 -14.39
CA ALA A 219 1.24 8.70 -14.38
C ALA A 219 0.97 10.09 -13.81
N ALA A 220 1.62 10.46 -12.71
CA ALA A 220 1.51 11.78 -12.09
C ALA A 220 2.01 12.90 -13.02
N CYS A 221 3.10 12.68 -13.76
CA CYS A 221 3.61 13.64 -14.76
C CYS A 221 2.61 13.88 -15.90
N PHE A 222 2.03 12.82 -16.46
CA PHE A 222 0.98 12.97 -17.49
C PHE A 222 -0.26 13.65 -16.94
N ARG A 223 -0.69 13.31 -15.72
CA ARG A 223 -1.80 14.01 -15.06
C ARG A 223 -1.51 15.48 -14.88
N LEU A 224 -0.30 15.86 -14.44
CA LEU A 224 0.12 17.26 -14.32
C LEU A 224 0.02 17.98 -15.67
N SER A 225 0.53 17.36 -16.75
CA SER A 225 0.44 17.91 -18.11
C SER A 225 -1.02 18.16 -18.54
N HIS A 226 -1.90 17.19 -18.32
CA HIS A 226 -3.33 17.35 -18.62
C HIS A 226 -4.04 18.34 -17.68
N THR A 227 -3.59 18.47 -16.43
CA THR A 227 -4.11 19.48 -15.48
C THR A 227 -3.80 20.89 -15.97
N VAL A 228 -2.58 21.11 -16.47
CA VAL A 228 -2.18 22.39 -17.07
C VAL A 228 -2.98 22.68 -18.34
N ALA A 229 -3.16 21.68 -19.20
CA ALA A 229 -3.99 21.83 -20.39
C ALA A 229 -5.45 22.16 -20.04
N PHE A 230 -6.01 21.46 -19.05
CA PHE A 230 -7.36 21.70 -18.54
C PHE A 230 -7.52 23.11 -17.98
N ALA A 231 -6.52 23.65 -17.29
CA ALA A 231 -6.56 25.00 -16.74
C ALA A 231 -6.48 26.12 -17.81
N ASN A 232 -5.86 25.84 -18.95
CA ASN A 232 -5.61 26.84 -19.99
C ASN A 232 -6.57 26.76 -21.20
N THR A 233 -7.47 25.77 -21.23
CA THR A 233 -8.35 25.51 -22.38
C THR A 233 -9.80 25.77 -22.02
N THR A 234 -10.58 26.34 -22.94
CA THR A 234 -12.03 26.58 -22.76
C THR A 234 -12.85 25.29 -22.88
N ASP A 235 -12.39 24.33 -23.68
CA ASP A 235 -12.95 23.00 -23.85
C ASP A 235 -12.55 22.04 -22.72
N THR A 236 -13.07 22.33 -21.54
CA THR A 236 -12.77 21.60 -20.30
C THR A 236 -13.34 20.18 -20.28
N MET A 237 -14.51 19.95 -20.89
CA MET A 237 -15.18 18.64 -20.86
C MET A 237 -14.45 17.59 -21.70
N TYR A 238 -13.76 17.99 -22.78
CA TYR A 238 -12.95 17.05 -23.56
C TYR A 238 -11.72 16.56 -22.77
N LEU A 239 -11.05 17.48 -22.08
CA LEU A 239 -9.80 17.22 -21.36
C LEU A 239 -9.99 16.52 -20.00
N ILE A 240 -11.23 16.43 -19.49
CA ILE A 240 -11.50 15.76 -18.22
C ILE A 240 -11.23 14.25 -18.29
N GLY A 241 -11.52 13.62 -19.43
CA GLY A 241 -11.35 12.18 -19.60
C GLY A 241 -9.93 11.69 -19.32
N PRO A 242 -8.91 12.18 -20.04
CA PRO A 242 -7.53 11.78 -19.79
C PRO A 242 -7.06 12.17 -18.38
N LEU A 243 -7.50 13.30 -17.84
CA LEU A 243 -7.18 13.71 -16.46
C LEU A 243 -7.63 12.65 -15.44
N LEU A 244 -8.87 12.19 -15.54
CA LEU A 244 -9.45 11.18 -14.65
C LEU A 244 -8.76 9.82 -14.84
N PHE A 245 -8.44 9.43 -16.08
CA PHE A 245 -7.74 8.16 -16.34
C PHE A 245 -6.35 8.12 -15.71
N TRP A 246 -5.57 9.20 -15.85
CA TRP A 246 -4.26 9.28 -15.21
C TRP A 246 -4.37 9.32 -13.68
N ALA A 247 -5.38 9.97 -13.12
CA ALA A 247 -5.67 9.92 -11.69
C ALA A 247 -6.05 8.51 -11.21
N CYS A 248 -6.85 7.76 -11.97
CA CYS A 248 -7.15 6.35 -11.72
C CYS A 248 -5.89 5.48 -11.74
N GLY A 249 -5.03 5.67 -12.75
CA GLY A 249 -3.75 4.99 -12.86
C GLY A 249 -2.84 5.26 -11.67
N GLU A 250 -2.76 6.51 -11.21
CA GLU A 250 -1.97 6.93 -10.06
C GLU A 250 -2.43 6.27 -8.75
N MET A 251 -3.75 6.28 -8.47
CA MET A 251 -4.31 5.56 -7.31
C MET A 251 -4.02 4.05 -7.39
N THR A 252 -4.19 3.45 -8.57
CA THR A 252 -3.93 2.02 -8.80
C THR A 252 -2.47 1.66 -8.52
N CYS A 253 -1.53 2.47 -9.02
CA CYS A 253 -0.11 2.30 -8.73
C CYS A 253 0.18 2.45 -7.24
N GLY A 254 -0.46 3.41 -6.56
CA GLY A 254 -0.33 3.59 -5.11
C GLY A 254 -0.71 2.33 -4.31
N PHE A 255 -1.88 1.73 -4.58
CA PHE A 255 -2.29 0.48 -3.95
C PHE A 255 -1.37 -0.69 -4.29
N PHE A 256 -0.88 -0.76 -5.53
CA PHE A 256 0.08 -1.77 -5.94
C PHE A 256 1.40 -1.66 -5.16
N ILE A 257 1.99 -0.45 -5.11
CA ILE A 257 3.24 -0.16 -4.39
C ILE A 257 3.08 -0.45 -2.90
N LEU A 258 1.92 -0.13 -2.31
CA LEU A 258 1.64 -0.48 -0.94
C LEU A 258 1.60 -2.01 -0.75
N SER A 259 1.09 -2.77 -1.72
CA SER A 259 0.95 -4.24 -1.61
C SER A 259 2.22 -5.02 -1.93
N VAL A 260 3.19 -4.38 -2.58
CA VAL A 260 4.47 -4.97 -3.02
C VAL A 260 5.27 -5.68 -1.91
N PRO A 261 5.47 -5.11 -0.70
CA PRO A 261 6.21 -5.79 0.37
C PRO A 261 5.53 -7.10 0.81
N CYS A 262 4.19 -7.08 0.88
CA CYS A 262 3.39 -8.27 1.22
C CYS A 262 3.46 -9.31 0.11
N LEU A 263 3.40 -8.90 -1.15
CA LEU A 263 3.50 -9.80 -2.30
C LEU A 263 4.86 -10.51 -2.32
N SER A 264 5.94 -9.78 -2.03
CA SER A 264 7.29 -10.34 -1.92
C SER A 264 7.36 -11.45 -0.86
N LYS A 265 6.75 -11.21 0.31
CA LYS A 265 6.66 -12.21 1.38
C LYS A 265 5.82 -13.42 0.95
N LEU A 266 4.66 -13.19 0.34
CA LEU A 266 3.77 -14.25 -0.13
C LEU A 266 4.45 -15.12 -1.19
N ILE A 267 5.21 -14.53 -2.12
CA ILE A 267 5.96 -15.27 -3.14
C ILE A 267 7.03 -16.17 -2.49
N ILE A 268 7.72 -15.68 -1.46
CA ILE A 268 8.72 -16.46 -0.74
C ILE A 268 8.07 -17.68 -0.05
N GLU A 269 6.95 -17.46 0.65
CA GLU A 269 6.25 -18.50 1.44
C GLU A 269 5.39 -19.44 0.59
N SER A 270 4.97 -19.00 -0.60
CA SER A 270 4.14 -19.81 -1.50
C SER A 270 4.86 -21.07 -2.01
N GLY A 271 4.10 -22.10 -2.39
CA GLY A 271 4.62 -23.30 -3.06
C GLY A 271 5.08 -23.10 -4.52
N LEU A 272 5.29 -21.85 -4.98
CA LEU A 272 5.62 -21.58 -6.38
C LEU A 272 6.89 -22.34 -6.83
N PRO A 273 6.93 -22.82 -8.09
CA PRO A 273 8.06 -23.55 -8.62
C PRO A 273 9.34 -22.72 -8.56
N ARG A 274 10.47 -23.39 -8.28
CA ARG A 274 11.78 -22.76 -8.03
C ARG A 274 12.25 -21.86 -9.18
N SER A 275 11.89 -22.19 -10.42
CA SER A 275 12.19 -21.38 -11.61
C SER A 275 11.55 -19.99 -11.54
N VAL A 276 10.29 -19.89 -11.10
CA VAL A 276 9.58 -18.61 -10.96
C VAL A 276 10.15 -17.81 -9.79
N LYS A 277 10.48 -18.47 -8.66
CA LYS A 277 11.15 -17.81 -7.53
C LYS A 277 12.54 -17.27 -7.90
N GLN A 278 13.30 -18.00 -8.73
CA GLN A 278 14.59 -17.54 -9.24
C GLN A 278 14.44 -16.35 -10.19
N SER A 279 13.45 -16.37 -11.10
CA SER A 279 13.18 -15.25 -12.01
C SER A 279 12.75 -13.98 -11.27
N LEU A 280 12.07 -14.10 -10.12
CA LEU A 280 11.66 -12.99 -9.27
C LEU A 280 12.74 -12.56 -8.25
N GLY A 281 13.94 -13.16 -8.29
CA GLY A 281 15.08 -12.78 -7.44
C GLY A 281 15.07 -13.37 -6.02
N PHE A 282 14.17 -14.30 -5.72
CA PHE A 282 14.01 -14.95 -4.40
C PHE A 282 14.67 -16.34 -4.30
N GLY A 283 15.47 -16.74 -5.30
CA GLY A 283 16.16 -18.03 -5.30
C GLY A 283 17.38 -18.06 -4.36
N SER A 284 17.30 -18.85 -3.29
CA SER A 284 18.48 -19.23 -2.50
C SER A 284 19.24 -20.36 -3.20
N LYS A 285 20.56 -20.25 -3.39
CA LYS A 285 21.41 -21.42 -3.68
C LYS A 285 21.42 -22.33 -2.44
N PRO A 286 21.36 -23.66 -2.57
CA PRO A 286 21.67 -24.55 -1.46
C PRO A 286 23.11 -24.27 -1.01
N SER A 287 23.31 -24.02 0.28
CA SER A 287 24.63 -24.13 0.88
C SER A 287 25.03 -25.60 0.85
N GLU A 288 26.05 -25.95 0.06
CA GLU A 288 26.73 -27.23 0.21
C GLU A 288 27.28 -27.31 1.65
N PRO A 289 27.06 -28.42 2.38
CA PRO A 289 27.78 -28.64 3.62
C PRO A 289 29.25 -28.85 3.26
N SER A 290 30.08 -27.85 3.55
CA SER A 290 31.53 -27.99 3.59
C SER A 290 31.87 -28.95 4.73
N TYR A 291 32.07 -30.22 4.40
CA TYR A 291 32.79 -31.14 5.26
C TYR A 291 34.24 -30.65 5.31
N GLU A 292 34.59 -29.91 6.36
CA GLU A 292 35.99 -29.72 6.74
C GLU A 292 36.52 -31.09 7.18
N GLU A 293 37.19 -31.78 6.26
CA GLU A 293 38.01 -32.95 6.57
C GLU A 293 39.26 -32.45 7.32
N SER A 294 39.18 -32.45 8.64
CA SER A 294 40.32 -32.19 9.50
C SER A 294 41.28 -33.37 9.43
N GLU A 295 42.32 -33.26 8.60
CA GLU A 295 43.49 -34.14 8.64
C GLU A 295 44.23 -33.97 9.98
N GLN A 296 44.30 -35.03 10.78
CA GLN A 296 45.30 -35.21 11.83
C GLN A 296 45.72 -36.69 11.96
N PRO A 297 46.94 -36.97 12.45
CA PRO A 297 47.92 -37.79 11.73
C PRO A 297 47.93 -39.27 12.12
N HIS A 298 48.38 -40.09 11.16
CA HIS A 298 48.69 -41.51 11.31
C HIS A 298 49.48 -41.83 12.59
N ARG A 299 48.88 -42.60 13.49
CA ARG A 299 49.61 -43.49 14.42
C ARG A 299 48.72 -44.64 14.89
N SER A 300 48.93 -45.81 14.31
CA SER A 300 49.16 -47.09 15.02
C SER A 300 48.91 -48.28 14.09
N GLY A 301 49.75 -49.29 14.22
CA GLY A 301 49.56 -50.59 13.60
C GLY A 301 50.16 -51.67 14.48
N ARG A 302 49.38 -52.17 15.44
CA ARG A 302 49.53 -53.53 15.97
C ARG A 302 48.15 -54.04 16.37
N SER A 303 47.62 -54.86 15.49
CA SER A 303 46.42 -55.69 15.65
C SER A 303 46.71 -56.85 16.60
N ASP A 304 45.81 -57.07 17.56
CA ASP A 304 45.54 -58.40 18.09
C ASP A 304 44.06 -58.51 18.50
N ALA A 305 43.53 -59.70 18.27
CA ALA A 305 42.13 -60.02 18.05
C ALA A 305 41.35 -60.38 19.33
N LEU A 306 40.06 -60.70 19.09
CA LEU A 306 39.12 -61.51 19.91
C LEU A 306 38.28 -60.78 20.97
N ARG A 307 36.98 -60.59 20.70
CA ARG A 307 35.90 -61.48 21.22
C ARG A 307 34.47 -60.99 20.93
N SER A 308 33.65 -61.95 20.47
CA SER A 308 32.22 -62.21 20.73
C SER A 308 31.17 -61.10 20.58
N HIS A 309 30.31 -61.27 19.57
CA HIS A 309 28.94 -60.74 19.52
C HIS A 309 27.99 -61.52 20.47
N PRO A 310 26.96 -60.84 20.99
CA PRO A 310 25.62 -61.32 20.67
C PRO A 310 24.64 -60.20 20.23
N MET A 311 23.78 -60.61 19.29
CA MET A 311 22.39 -60.20 18.99
C MET A 311 21.85 -58.80 19.36
N ARG A 312 21.33 -58.14 18.33
CA ARG A 312 20.38 -57.01 18.37
C ARG A 312 19.03 -57.42 18.97
N PRO A 313 18.37 -56.51 19.71
CA PRO A 313 16.91 -56.44 19.70
C PRO A 313 16.36 -55.26 18.88
N TRP A 314 15.08 -55.43 18.55
CA TRP A 314 14.26 -54.87 17.48
C TRP A 314 13.70 -53.45 17.72
N LEU A 315 13.38 -52.80 16.59
CA LEU A 315 12.27 -51.87 16.28
C LEU A 315 11.64 -50.97 17.36
N LYS A 316 11.40 -49.71 16.98
CA LYS A 316 10.03 -49.14 16.87
C LYS A 316 10.01 -47.86 16.03
N THR A 317 9.53 -48.03 14.80
CA THR A 317 8.94 -46.98 13.94
C THR A 317 7.52 -46.74 14.43
N THR A 318 7.01 -45.48 14.35
CA THR A 318 5.58 -45.08 14.20
C THR A 318 4.62 -45.58 15.30
N ASP A 319 3.80 -44.82 16.01
CA ASP A 319 2.98 -43.63 15.83
C ASP A 319 2.52 -43.30 17.27
N THR A 320 2.16 -42.11 17.72
CA THR A 320 1.05 -41.24 17.37
C THR A 320 1.19 -40.05 18.33
N LEU A 321 1.19 -38.79 17.88
CA LEU A 321 1.17 -37.65 18.81
C LEU A 321 0.03 -36.69 18.48
N TRP A 322 -1.19 -37.22 18.52
CA TRP A 322 -2.39 -36.40 18.66
C TRP A 322 -3.14 -36.80 19.93
N SER A 323 -3.40 -35.75 20.71
CA SER A 323 -4.46 -35.63 21.71
C SER A 323 -4.12 -36.02 23.16
N LYS A 324 -4.28 -34.98 24.02
CA LYS A 324 -4.75 -35.00 25.42
C LYS A 324 -3.79 -35.65 26.41
N ILE A 325 -3.09 -34.94 27.31
CA ILE A 325 -3.52 -33.89 28.26
C ILE A 325 -4.88 -34.22 28.88
N GLY A 326 -4.85 -34.80 30.07
CA GLY A 326 -5.99 -34.96 30.96
C GLY A 326 -5.88 -36.20 31.85
N ASP A 327 -5.49 -35.95 33.11
CA ASP A 327 -6.00 -36.59 34.34
C ASP A 327 -5.48 -38.00 34.71
N GLU A 328 -4.76 -38.08 35.85
CA GLU A 328 -5.19 -38.74 37.12
C GLU A 328 -4.91 -40.26 37.05
N ASP A 329 -4.19 -40.94 37.95
CA ASP A 329 -4.11 -40.86 39.40
C ASP A 329 -2.82 -41.54 39.92
N GLN A 330 -2.31 -40.95 41.01
CA GLN A 330 -1.72 -41.49 42.25
C GLN A 330 -1.02 -42.86 42.28
N ASP A 331 0.24 -42.84 42.78
CA ASP A 331 0.67 -43.71 43.87
C ASP A 331 1.73 -43.02 44.77
N HIS A 332 1.37 -42.83 46.05
CA HIS A 332 2.21 -42.44 47.20
C HIS A 332 2.80 -43.71 47.88
N PRO A 333 3.61 -43.69 48.97
CA PRO A 333 4.23 -42.58 49.74
C PRO A 333 5.74 -42.81 50.06
N VAL A 334 6.40 -41.84 50.72
CA VAL A 334 7.08 -41.98 52.04
C VAL A 334 7.64 -40.61 52.49
N LEU A 335 7.47 -40.39 53.79
CA LEU A 335 7.50 -39.17 54.57
C LEU A 335 8.90 -38.61 54.87
N ARG A 336 9.03 -37.27 54.94
CA ARG A 336 9.69 -36.64 56.09
C ARG A 336 9.09 -35.26 56.37
N ASP A 337 8.59 -35.16 57.59
CA ASP A 337 7.87 -34.07 58.25
C ASP A 337 8.83 -33.03 58.84
N SER A 338 8.44 -31.75 58.84
CA SER A 338 8.57 -30.83 59.99
C SER A 338 8.06 -29.40 59.68
N GLY A 339 6.87 -29.09 60.22
CA GLY A 339 6.44 -27.81 60.84
C GLY A 339 6.34 -26.54 59.97
N LYS A 340 5.15 -26.01 59.65
CA LYS A 340 4.23 -25.15 60.46
C LYS A 340 4.92 -23.87 60.99
N SER A 341 4.35 -22.67 61.00
CA SER A 341 3.07 -22.05 60.59
C SER A 341 3.22 -20.55 60.87
N GLU A 342 2.31 -19.72 60.35
CA GLU A 342 1.91 -18.40 60.90
C GLU A 342 2.92 -17.23 60.76
N SER A 343 2.54 -15.97 60.58
CA SER A 343 1.25 -15.27 60.62
C SER A 343 1.42 -13.92 59.90
N GLN A 344 0.36 -13.44 59.27
CA GLN A 344 0.18 -12.02 58.98
C GLN A 344 0.18 -11.18 60.28
N THR A 345 0.38 -9.87 60.12
CA THR A 345 0.01 -8.78 61.05
C THR A 345 1.10 -8.31 62.01
N SER A 346 1.72 -7.17 61.67
CA SER A 346 2.04 -6.12 62.66
C SER A 346 2.16 -4.76 61.95
N LEU A 347 1.03 -4.05 61.96
CA LEU A 347 0.95 -2.60 61.92
C LEU A 347 1.65 -2.00 63.15
N HIS A 348 2.10 -0.75 62.99
CA HIS A 348 2.55 0.21 64.03
C HIS A 348 4.00 0.12 64.55
N ARG A 349 4.87 0.99 63.98
CA ARG A 349 5.64 1.96 64.80
C ARG A 349 6.25 3.09 63.95
N ALA A 350 5.91 4.34 64.32
CA ALA A 350 6.62 5.62 64.21
C ALA A 350 7.14 6.05 62.82
N ARG A 351 6.85 7.21 62.21
CA ARG A 351 6.49 8.57 62.66
C ARG A 351 7.21 9.04 63.92
N ALA A 352 8.43 9.55 63.75
CA ALA A 352 8.89 10.84 64.27
C ALA A 352 10.38 11.05 63.89
N ASP A 353 10.79 12.32 63.91
CA ASP A 353 12.11 12.91 63.67
C ASP A 353 12.43 13.18 62.19
N GLY A 354 12.52 14.41 61.68
CA GLY A 354 12.64 15.72 62.33
C GLY A 354 13.94 16.40 61.86
N GLN A 355 13.80 17.53 61.16
CA GLN A 355 14.74 18.67 61.06
C GLN A 355 16.21 18.37 60.70
N ASP A 356 16.62 18.73 59.48
CA ASP A 356 17.26 20.02 59.15
C ASP A 356 17.42 20.20 57.63
#